data_AF-A0A0F9XG81-F1
#
_entry.id   AF-A0A0F9XG81-F1
#
_cell.length_a   1.000
_cell.length_b   1.000
_cell.length_c   1.000
_cell.angle_alpha   90.00
_cell.angle_beta   90.00
_cell.angle_gamma   90.00
#
_symmetry.space_group_name_H-M   'P 1'
#
loop_
_entity.id
_entity.type
_entity.pdbx_description
1 polymer ?
#
loop_
_entity_poly.entity_id
_entity_poly.type
_entity_poly.pdbx_seq_one_letter_code
_entity_poly.pdbx_strand_id
1 'polypeptide(L)'
;MATSQNVQSCRLLQIPAEILDRITWHLTTPELCSLRITCKSVEEALYYSFTTEFFTRKQFMISEFSLRALVDISKSRLAGHLRQVHFGLDQLGVHTNPSMAGGRMFAQRLMEQETLWSLGLVPKYLTEAFGNLPNLETVVVRDFNSNRRSRDGPHAHWLSYGTQTLLKETSVRSTNHTIFGRGSMAYGFVDKMFKGIIHALGTANARPMAIEVMERQGNPLFDSAFHMHPDFEASIIPVLRGLKRLHLTLEPNSSTINNDDQPYQRHNLTKFLRHCDGLEELRINGTHNTNSYDTRNSLRNLYDWLTAEESTSETEAQKEAKAPSLNGQTSDLSQLNAPIKFPRLQNISLGMTSFTVDELVRLIARFADTVENLELWRIKLLSEDRSLERSQVLEDRNILFAQVLKKLLNIPNLNLRHIKLGNMQQIWYPVVGHNMLEEVNFKPTAKTKDEDVDAGVERVTRELQYTGTDWRHFVAHEMIPRLYTPRLIGYKEASQDEDDEEDEDDEDEEDEDNDDEDDNDDDADNMDQDEE
;
A
#
# COMPACT_ATOMS: atom_id res chain seq x y z
N MET A 1 28.37 -2.64 59.30
CA MET A 1 29.10 -1.69 58.43
C MET A 1 29.80 -2.50 57.36
N ALA A 2 29.21 -2.58 56.17
CA ALA A 2 29.83 -3.17 54.98
C ALA A 2 29.41 -2.30 53.79
N THR A 3 30.00 -1.12 53.71
CA THR A 3 29.79 -0.15 52.64
C THR A 3 31.04 -0.08 51.78
N SER A 4 30.83 -0.13 50.46
CA SER A 4 31.69 0.52 49.45
C SER A 4 33.01 -0.15 49.04
N GLN A 5 32.98 -1.30 48.35
CA GLN A 5 34.14 -1.73 47.52
C GLN A 5 33.82 -2.53 46.23
N ASN A 6 32.64 -2.39 45.62
CA ASN A 6 32.34 -3.13 44.36
C ASN A 6 31.87 -2.28 43.17
N VAL A 7 32.05 -0.96 43.23
CA VAL A 7 31.72 -0.03 42.11
C VAL A 7 32.92 0.16 41.16
N GLN A 8 33.99 -0.63 41.30
CA GLN A 8 35.25 -0.43 40.57
C GLN A 8 35.37 -1.23 39.25
N SER A 9 34.34 -1.90 38.74
CA SER A 9 34.56 -3.03 37.81
C SER A 9 33.82 -3.02 36.46
N CYS A 10 33.19 -1.92 36.01
CA CYS A 10 32.66 -1.85 34.65
C CYS A 10 33.01 -0.54 33.93
N ARG A 11 34.04 -0.56 33.07
CA ARG A 11 34.46 0.60 32.27
C ARG A 11 33.36 1.08 31.30
N LEU A 12 32.46 0.20 30.88
CA LEU A 12 31.30 0.53 30.04
C LEU A 12 30.28 1.43 30.75
N LEU A 13 30.23 1.43 32.09
CA LEU A 13 29.33 2.31 32.86
C LEU A 13 29.98 3.65 33.24
N GLN A 14 31.26 3.84 32.89
CA GLN A 14 32.00 5.08 33.14
C GLN A 14 31.97 6.02 31.92
N ILE A 15 31.49 5.54 30.78
CA ILE A 15 31.36 6.32 29.55
C ILE A 15 29.97 6.96 29.47
N PRO A 16 29.84 8.12 28.77
CA PRO A 16 28.53 8.72 28.50
C PRO A 16 27.62 7.77 27.72
N ALA A 17 26.30 7.87 27.93
CA ALA A 17 25.31 7.00 27.31
C ALA A 17 25.38 7.07 25.77
N GLU A 18 25.66 8.23 25.20
CA GLU A 18 25.79 8.43 23.76
C GLU A 18 26.99 7.67 23.17
N ILE A 19 28.06 7.52 23.95
CA ILE A 19 29.23 6.74 23.55
C ILE A 19 28.93 5.25 23.69
N LEU A 20 28.20 4.85 24.73
CA LEU A 20 27.75 3.47 24.89
C LEU A 20 26.82 3.07 23.73
N ASP A 21 25.86 3.93 23.36
CA ASP A 21 24.98 3.73 22.22
C ASP A 21 25.78 3.50 20.92
N ARG A 22 26.77 4.35 20.64
CA ARG A 22 27.66 4.20 19.47
C ARG A 22 28.46 2.89 19.48
N ILE A 23 28.93 2.43 20.64
CA ILE A 23 29.61 1.14 20.75
C ILE A 23 28.61 0.01 20.44
N THR A 24 27.43 0.08 21.03
CA THR A 24 26.40 -0.95 20.86
C THR A 24 25.75 -0.95 19.48
N TRP A 25 25.88 0.14 18.72
CA TRP A 25 25.41 0.23 17.35
C TRP A 25 25.99 -0.88 16.45
N HIS A 26 27.19 -1.37 16.74
CA HIS A 26 27.85 -2.44 16.00
C HIS A 26 27.43 -3.86 16.42
N LEU A 27 26.57 -4.00 17.42
CA LEU A 27 26.06 -5.29 17.88
C LEU A 27 24.83 -5.68 17.07
N THR A 28 24.75 -6.96 16.71
CA THR A 28 23.52 -7.57 16.23
C THR A 28 22.44 -7.55 17.32
N THR A 29 21.19 -7.74 16.94
CA THR A 29 20.07 -7.78 17.88
C THR A 29 20.27 -8.78 19.02
N PRO A 30 20.69 -10.05 18.78
CA PRO A 30 20.93 -11.00 19.87
C PRO A 30 22.06 -10.57 20.81
N GLU A 31 23.11 -9.96 20.29
CA GLU A 31 24.25 -9.47 21.07
C GLU A 31 23.87 -8.26 21.92
N LEU A 32 23.12 -7.31 21.37
CA LEU A 32 22.60 -6.17 22.11
C LEU A 32 21.65 -6.60 23.23
N CYS A 33 20.73 -7.52 22.93
CA CYS A 33 19.85 -8.10 23.95
C CYS A 33 20.66 -8.79 25.05
N SER A 34 21.68 -9.57 24.69
CA SER A 34 22.56 -10.24 25.65
C SER A 34 23.35 -9.25 26.50
N LEU A 35 23.85 -8.16 25.92
CA LEU A 35 24.54 -7.10 26.65
C LEU A 35 23.61 -6.42 27.66
N ARG A 36 22.38 -6.09 27.26
CA ARG A 36 21.40 -5.44 28.13
C ARG A 36 21.04 -6.28 29.36
N ILE A 37 20.99 -7.60 29.22
CA ILE A 37 20.67 -8.48 30.36
C ILE A 37 21.86 -8.76 31.28
N THR A 38 23.07 -8.25 30.99
CA THR A 38 24.25 -8.46 31.84
C THR A 38 24.11 -7.80 33.22
N CYS A 39 23.59 -6.57 33.29
CA CYS A 39 23.28 -5.90 34.55
C CYS A 39 22.26 -4.76 34.38
N LYS A 40 21.60 -4.38 35.48
CA LYS A 40 20.56 -3.33 35.48
C LYS A 40 21.07 -1.97 34.99
N SER A 41 22.29 -1.59 35.34
CA SER A 41 22.84 -0.29 34.95
C SER A 41 23.09 -0.19 33.44
N VAL A 42 23.50 -1.29 32.78
CA VAL A 42 23.62 -1.33 31.31
C VAL A 42 22.24 -1.32 30.66
N GLU A 43 21.28 -2.04 31.24
CA GLU A 43 19.88 -2.03 30.79
C GLU A 43 19.29 -0.62 30.82
N GLU A 44 19.45 0.10 31.93
CA GLU A 44 18.96 1.47 32.13
C GLU A 44 19.66 2.45 31.19
N ALA A 45 20.98 2.36 31.03
CA ALA A 45 21.75 3.25 30.15
C ALA A 45 21.35 3.11 28.67
N LEU A 46 20.99 1.90 28.23
CA LEU A 46 20.59 1.59 26.85
C LEU A 46 19.06 1.62 26.65
N TYR A 47 18.28 1.93 27.69
CA TYR A 47 16.84 1.73 27.65
C TYR A 47 16.17 2.61 26.57
N TYR A 48 16.56 3.88 26.49
CA TYR A 48 15.98 4.82 25.53
C TYR A 48 16.27 4.39 24.09
N SER A 49 17.56 4.22 23.72
CA SER A 49 17.95 3.80 22.37
C SER A 49 17.32 2.46 21.98
N PHE A 50 17.29 1.50 22.91
CA PHE A 50 16.64 0.20 22.70
C PHE A 50 15.13 0.31 22.48
N THR A 51 14.41 1.10 23.29
CA THR A 51 12.96 1.23 23.12
C THR A 51 12.61 1.95 21.83
N THR A 52 13.35 3.00 21.48
CA THR A 52 13.17 3.73 20.22
C THR A 52 13.40 2.81 19.01
N GLU A 53 14.46 1.99 19.02
CA GLU A 53 14.75 1.13 17.87
C GLU A 53 13.79 -0.07 17.74
N PHE A 54 13.44 -0.72 18.85
CA PHE A 54 12.75 -2.02 18.81
C PHE A 54 11.27 -1.96 19.16
N PHE A 55 10.83 -0.88 19.79
CA PHE A 55 9.47 -0.74 20.32
C PHE A 55 8.74 0.47 19.77
N THR A 56 9.34 1.40 19.02
CA THR A 56 8.56 2.43 18.30
C THR A 56 7.66 1.83 17.24
N ARG A 57 8.19 0.87 16.48
CA ARG A 57 7.47 0.16 15.42
C ARG A 57 7.68 -1.35 15.61
N LYS A 58 6.60 -2.14 15.61
CA LYS A 58 6.70 -3.60 15.76
C LYS A 58 5.74 -4.35 14.86
N GLN A 59 6.25 -5.37 14.15
CA GLN A 59 5.44 -6.29 13.35
C GLN A 59 5.08 -7.55 14.14
N PHE A 60 3.83 -7.97 14.02
CA PHE A 60 3.28 -9.19 14.59
C PHE A 60 2.62 -10.03 13.50
N MET A 61 2.74 -11.34 13.63
CA MET A 61 1.93 -12.28 12.86
C MET A 61 0.70 -12.71 13.66
N ILE A 62 -0.27 -13.33 12.99
CA ILE A 62 -1.38 -14.01 13.66
C ILE A 62 -0.94 -15.39 14.11
N SER A 63 -0.51 -15.47 15.35
CA SER A 63 -0.26 -16.71 16.07
C SER A 63 -0.47 -16.46 17.56
N GLU A 64 -0.65 -17.52 18.34
CA GLU A 64 -0.94 -17.38 19.76
C GLU A 64 0.21 -16.68 20.49
N PHE A 65 1.46 -17.10 20.24
CA PHE A 65 2.64 -16.50 20.86
C PHE A 65 2.86 -15.04 20.42
N SER A 66 2.52 -14.69 19.18
CA SER A 66 2.73 -13.34 18.66
C SER A 66 1.71 -12.36 19.23
N LEU A 67 0.43 -12.74 19.22
CA LEU A 67 -0.63 -11.94 19.81
C LEU A 67 -0.50 -11.84 21.33
N ARG A 68 -0.07 -12.92 21.99
CA ARG A 68 0.20 -12.88 23.43
C ARG A 68 1.36 -11.95 23.76
N ALA A 69 2.44 -11.98 22.98
CA ALA A 69 3.54 -11.04 23.16
C ALA A 69 3.10 -9.59 23.00
N LEU A 70 2.23 -9.28 22.03
CA LEU A 70 1.65 -7.95 21.88
C LEU A 70 0.86 -7.54 23.15
N VAL A 71 0.02 -8.43 23.68
CA VAL A 71 -0.69 -8.17 24.94
C VAL A 71 0.27 -7.96 26.12
N ASP A 72 1.28 -8.81 26.27
CA ASP A 72 2.25 -8.68 27.35
C ASP A 72 3.07 -7.38 27.23
N ILE A 73 3.42 -6.96 26.01
CA ILE A 73 4.04 -5.65 25.73
C ILE A 73 3.12 -4.51 26.14
N SER A 74 1.84 -4.57 25.75
CA SER A 74 0.84 -3.52 26.05
C SER A 74 0.62 -3.32 27.56
N LYS A 75 0.92 -4.33 28.38
CA LYS A 75 0.79 -4.26 29.85
C LYS A 75 2.11 -3.98 30.56
N SER A 76 3.18 -3.79 29.81
CA SER A 76 4.53 -3.56 30.35
C SER A 76 4.92 -2.09 30.29
N ARG A 77 6.09 -1.74 30.85
CA ARG A 77 6.71 -0.41 30.68
C ARG A 77 6.97 -0.02 29.21
N LEU A 78 6.93 -0.99 28.29
CA LEU A 78 7.19 -0.76 26.86
C LEU A 78 5.96 -0.22 26.12
N ALA A 79 4.77 -0.27 26.72
CA ALA A 79 3.52 0.13 26.10
C ALA A 79 3.53 1.57 25.58
N GLY A 80 4.12 2.49 26.36
CA GLY A 80 4.23 3.91 25.98
C GLY A 80 5.20 4.17 24.83
N HIS A 81 6.03 3.21 24.44
CA HIS A 81 6.97 3.36 23.33
C HIS A 81 6.39 2.86 22.01
N LEU A 82 5.36 2.01 22.03
CA LEU A 82 4.76 1.41 20.85
C LEU A 82 3.77 2.34 20.17
N ARG A 83 4.29 3.08 19.17
CA ARG A 83 3.53 4.05 18.36
C ARG A 83 2.93 3.42 17.12
N GLN A 84 3.61 2.45 16.50
CA GLN A 84 3.13 1.78 15.30
C GLN A 84 3.10 0.26 15.44
N VAL A 85 1.93 -0.32 15.20
CA VAL A 85 1.72 -1.77 15.23
C VAL A 85 1.46 -2.26 13.82
N HIS A 86 2.33 -3.13 13.32
CA HIS A 86 2.22 -3.73 12.00
C HIS A 86 1.73 -5.18 12.14
N PHE A 87 0.87 -5.60 11.22
CA PHE A 87 0.43 -6.97 11.07
C PHE A 87 0.91 -7.52 9.74
N GLY A 88 1.77 -8.52 9.80
CA GLY A 88 2.15 -9.31 8.64
C GLY A 88 1.03 -10.29 8.29
N LEU A 89 0.86 -10.57 7.00
CA LEU A 89 -0.05 -11.63 6.53
C LEU A 89 0.57 -13.04 6.59
N ASP A 90 1.56 -13.23 7.46
CA ASP A 90 2.31 -14.49 7.63
C ASP A 90 1.37 -15.66 7.98
N GLN A 91 1.27 -16.62 7.06
CA GLN A 91 0.50 -17.84 7.24
C GLN A 91 1.38 -19.08 7.02
N LEU A 92 1.02 -20.17 7.70
CA LEU A 92 1.48 -21.50 7.30
C LEU A 92 0.62 -21.95 6.13
N GLY A 93 1.21 -22.03 4.93
CA GLY A 93 0.51 -22.50 3.73
C GLY A 93 0.31 -24.01 3.73
N VAL A 94 -0.74 -24.50 3.07
CA VAL A 94 -1.02 -25.95 2.97
C VAL A 94 0.01 -26.68 2.09
N HIS A 95 0.71 -25.96 1.21
CA HIS A 95 1.69 -26.50 0.26
C HIS A 95 3.13 -26.49 0.76
N THR A 96 3.38 -25.94 1.94
CA THR A 96 4.69 -26.07 2.54
C THR A 96 4.82 -27.49 3.10
N ASN A 97 5.70 -28.30 2.51
CA ASN A 97 5.99 -29.64 3.01
C ASN A 97 6.88 -29.53 4.25
N PRO A 98 6.37 -29.77 5.47
CA PRO A 98 7.22 -29.78 6.65
C PRO A 98 8.17 -30.98 6.59
N SER A 99 9.32 -30.85 7.25
CA SER A 99 10.19 -32.00 7.48
C SER A 99 9.44 -33.07 8.29
N MET A 100 9.84 -34.34 8.16
CA MET A 100 9.28 -35.45 8.96
C MET A 100 9.31 -35.18 10.48
N ALA A 101 10.33 -34.47 10.97
CA ALA A 101 10.45 -34.10 12.38
C ALA A 101 9.52 -32.93 12.77
N GLY A 102 9.28 -31.98 11.85
CA GLY A 102 8.44 -30.81 12.07
C GLY A 102 6.95 -31.01 11.80
N GLY A 103 6.56 -32.08 11.10
CA GLY A 103 5.18 -32.28 10.62
C GLY A 103 4.09 -32.24 11.70
N ARG A 104 4.35 -32.82 12.88
CA ARG A 104 3.41 -32.76 14.02
C ARG A 104 3.22 -31.32 14.52
N MET A 105 4.33 -30.59 14.67
CA MET A 105 4.29 -29.19 15.12
C MET A 105 3.66 -28.30 14.06
N PHE A 106 3.95 -28.52 12.78
CA PHE A 106 3.33 -27.82 11.67
C PHE A 106 1.80 -27.96 11.70
N ALA A 107 1.29 -29.20 11.79
CA ALA A 107 -0.16 -29.45 11.87
C ALA A 107 -0.79 -28.78 13.10
N GLN A 108 -0.09 -28.80 14.24
CA GLN A 108 -0.53 -28.12 15.46
C GLN A 108 -0.60 -26.60 15.26
N ARG A 109 0.46 -25.97 14.75
CA ARG A 109 0.52 -24.51 14.55
C ARG A 109 -0.47 -24.02 13.50
N LEU A 110 -0.72 -24.81 12.45
CA LEU A 110 -1.75 -24.52 11.46
C LEU A 110 -3.15 -24.51 12.09
N MET A 111 -3.48 -25.55 12.86
CA MET A 111 -4.76 -25.64 13.59
C MET A 111 -4.94 -24.50 14.60
N GLU A 112 -3.86 -24.11 15.30
CA GLU A 112 -3.87 -22.98 16.22
C GLU A 112 -4.21 -21.66 15.50
N GLN A 113 -3.57 -21.37 14.35
CA GLN A 113 -3.88 -20.17 13.56
C GLN A 113 -5.34 -20.13 13.10
N GLU A 114 -5.89 -21.25 12.62
CA GLU A 114 -7.30 -21.35 12.24
C GLU A 114 -8.23 -21.14 13.45
N THR A 115 -7.93 -21.80 14.57
CA THR A 115 -8.71 -21.72 15.82
C THR A 115 -8.79 -20.29 16.35
N LEU A 116 -7.70 -19.53 16.28
CA LEU A 116 -7.69 -18.12 16.72
C LEU A 116 -8.76 -17.29 16.02
N TRP A 117 -8.97 -17.54 14.72
CA TRP A 117 -10.02 -16.86 13.97
C TRP A 117 -11.40 -17.43 14.24
N SER A 118 -11.55 -18.76 14.18
CA SER A 118 -12.84 -19.43 14.32
C SER A 118 -13.49 -19.19 15.68
N LEU A 119 -12.69 -18.99 16.73
CA LEU A 119 -13.16 -18.67 18.08
C LEU A 119 -13.20 -17.17 18.38
N GLY A 120 -12.91 -16.29 17.41
CA GLY A 120 -12.89 -14.84 17.63
C GLY A 120 -11.79 -14.37 18.60
N LEU A 121 -10.71 -15.15 18.76
CA LEU A 121 -9.62 -14.82 19.67
C LEU A 121 -8.71 -13.72 19.10
N VAL A 122 -8.58 -13.59 17.78
CA VAL A 122 -7.78 -12.50 17.19
C VAL A 122 -8.34 -11.13 17.60
N PRO A 123 -9.60 -10.77 17.32
CA PRO A 123 -10.14 -9.48 17.77
C PRO A 123 -10.08 -9.32 19.30
N LYS A 124 -10.23 -10.40 20.08
CA LYS A 124 -10.11 -10.37 21.53
C LYS A 124 -8.71 -9.95 22.00
N TYR A 125 -7.66 -10.59 21.50
CA TYR A 125 -6.27 -10.23 21.84
C TYR A 125 -5.94 -8.80 21.39
N LEU A 126 -6.36 -8.42 20.19
CA LEU A 126 -6.14 -7.07 19.66
C LEU A 126 -6.87 -6.01 20.49
N THR A 127 -8.11 -6.27 20.91
CA THR A 127 -8.89 -5.36 21.76
C THR A 127 -8.16 -5.13 23.09
N GLU A 128 -7.69 -6.21 23.71
CA GLU A 128 -6.95 -6.15 24.97
C GLU A 128 -5.63 -5.37 24.81
N ALA A 129 -4.90 -5.60 23.73
CA ALA A 129 -3.66 -4.88 23.46
C ALA A 129 -3.90 -3.40 23.19
N PHE A 130 -4.75 -3.06 22.22
CA PHE A 130 -5.02 -1.67 21.82
C PHE A 130 -5.58 -0.83 22.96
N GLY A 131 -6.37 -1.42 23.87
CA GLY A 131 -6.87 -0.73 25.06
C GLY A 131 -5.78 -0.33 26.07
N ASN A 132 -4.58 -0.90 25.95
CA ASN A 132 -3.44 -0.63 26.84
C ASN A 132 -2.25 0.05 26.13
N LEU A 133 -2.40 0.47 24.86
CA LEU A 133 -1.36 1.20 24.12
C LEU A 133 -1.68 2.70 24.07
N PRO A 134 -1.18 3.52 25.03
CA PRO A 134 -1.60 4.91 25.19
C PRO A 134 -1.14 5.83 24.05
N ASN A 135 -0.05 5.47 23.38
CA ASN A 135 0.59 6.26 22.34
C ASN A 135 0.45 5.59 20.96
N LEU A 136 -0.55 4.73 20.76
CA LEU A 136 -0.79 4.09 19.47
C LEU A 136 -1.24 5.13 18.44
N GLU A 137 -0.44 5.31 17.40
CA GLU A 137 -0.67 6.30 16.34
C GLU A 137 -1.07 5.65 15.02
N THR A 138 -0.40 4.55 14.64
CA THR A 138 -0.61 3.90 13.35
C THR A 138 -0.82 2.40 13.53
N VAL A 139 -1.80 1.87 12.80
CA VAL A 139 -1.94 0.43 12.60
C VAL A 139 -1.75 0.10 11.13
N VAL A 140 -0.81 -0.80 10.83
CA VAL A 140 -0.43 -1.15 9.46
C VAL A 140 -0.73 -2.62 9.20
N VAL A 141 -1.28 -2.93 8.03
CA VAL A 141 -1.37 -4.29 7.49
C VAL A 141 -0.45 -4.38 6.29
N ARG A 142 0.39 -5.41 6.21
CA ARG A 142 1.26 -5.63 5.07
C ARG A 142 1.49 -7.09 4.74
N ASP A 143 1.68 -7.37 3.47
CA ASP A 143 1.95 -8.71 2.94
C ASP A 143 3.43 -8.93 2.57
N PHE A 144 4.33 -8.06 3.01
CA PHE A 144 5.76 -8.20 2.80
C PHE A 144 6.54 -7.83 4.05
N ASN A 145 7.78 -8.32 4.13
CA ASN A 145 8.73 -7.93 5.17
C ASN A 145 9.70 -6.90 4.60
N SER A 146 9.95 -5.81 5.32
CA SER A 146 10.93 -4.80 4.89
C SER A 146 12.35 -5.38 4.92
N ASN A 147 13.19 -5.00 3.96
CA ASN A 147 14.62 -5.32 3.90
C ASN A 147 15.48 -4.40 4.81
N ARG A 148 14.86 -3.49 5.57
CA ARG A 148 15.55 -2.43 6.33
C ARG A 148 15.99 -2.81 7.74
N ARG A 149 16.44 -4.05 7.95
CA ARG A 149 16.97 -4.46 9.27
C ARG A 149 18.46 -4.15 9.40
N SER A 150 18.81 -2.86 9.33
CA SER A 150 20.20 -2.39 9.28
C SER A 150 21.12 -2.93 10.37
N ARG A 151 20.62 -3.11 11.60
CA ARG A 151 21.38 -3.67 12.73
C ARG A 151 21.87 -5.10 12.50
N ASP A 152 21.06 -5.93 11.82
CA ASP A 152 21.34 -7.36 11.69
C ASP A 152 22.08 -7.70 10.38
N GLY A 153 22.53 -6.66 9.66
CA GLY A 153 23.36 -6.77 8.46
C GLY A 153 22.62 -6.48 7.16
N PRO A 154 23.36 -6.44 6.03
CA PRO A 154 22.77 -6.32 4.71
C PRO A 154 21.86 -7.53 4.44
N HIS A 155 20.71 -7.32 3.79
CA HIS A 155 19.69 -8.33 3.50
C HIS A 155 18.94 -8.91 4.71
N ALA A 156 19.16 -8.39 5.92
CA ALA A 156 18.34 -8.79 7.04
C ALA A 156 16.90 -8.23 6.88
N HIS A 157 15.91 -9.10 7.08
CA HIS A 157 14.51 -8.73 6.97
C HIS A 157 13.90 -8.36 8.32
N TRP A 158 13.03 -7.36 8.32
CA TRP A 158 12.20 -7.03 9.47
C TRP A 158 10.98 -7.95 9.51
N LEU A 159 11.14 -9.09 10.18
CA LEU A 159 10.13 -10.14 10.29
C LEU A 159 9.10 -9.86 11.39
N SER A 160 7.91 -10.46 11.22
CA SER A 160 6.91 -10.59 12.29
C SER A 160 7.49 -11.24 13.54
N TYR A 161 7.01 -10.78 14.70
CA TYR A 161 7.35 -11.44 15.96
C TYR A 161 6.93 -12.91 15.95
N GLY A 162 7.91 -13.77 16.16
CA GLY A 162 7.74 -15.22 16.29
C GLY A 162 7.75 -16.01 14.97
N THR A 163 7.97 -15.37 13.82
CA THR A 163 8.33 -16.07 12.56
C THR A 163 9.51 -17.01 12.76
N GLN A 164 10.55 -16.57 13.49
CA GLN A 164 11.72 -17.40 13.77
C GLN A 164 11.41 -18.57 14.71
N THR A 165 10.49 -18.38 15.67
CA THR A 165 10.02 -19.46 16.55
C THR A 165 9.28 -20.51 15.73
N LEU A 166 8.40 -20.05 14.84
CA LEU A 166 7.65 -20.92 13.96
C LEU A 166 8.59 -21.76 13.08
N LEU A 167 9.55 -21.12 12.41
CA LEU A 167 10.56 -21.81 11.59
C LEU A 167 11.34 -22.86 12.39
N LYS A 168 11.76 -22.54 13.62
CA LYS A 168 12.50 -23.48 14.48
C LYS A 168 11.65 -24.69 14.87
N GLU A 169 10.36 -24.51 15.12
CA GLU A 169 9.47 -25.58 15.57
C GLU A 169 8.94 -26.45 14.42
N THR A 170 8.63 -25.85 13.27
CA THR A 170 7.96 -26.52 12.15
C THR A 170 8.91 -26.88 11.01
N SER A 171 10.12 -26.31 11.00
CA SER A 171 11.04 -26.31 9.84
C SER A 171 10.46 -25.65 8.58
N VAL A 172 9.40 -24.86 8.72
CA VAL A 172 8.69 -24.20 7.61
C VAL A 172 8.73 -22.69 7.80
N ARG A 173 9.03 -21.97 6.72
CA ARG A 173 8.92 -20.51 6.68
C ARG A 173 7.46 -20.12 6.47
N SER A 174 6.97 -19.14 7.23
CA SER A 174 5.69 -18.52 6.92
C SER A 174 5.75 -17.83 5.57
N THR A 175 4.66 -17.90 4.83
CA THR A 175 4.50 -17.23 3.54
C THR A 175 3.46 -16.13 3.70
N ASN A 176 3.71 -14.97 3.10
CA ASN A 176 2.69 -13.92 3.00
C ASN A 176 1.90 -14.03 1.68
N HIS A 177 2.28 -14.98 0.83
CA HIS A 177 1.61 -15.25 -0.44
C HIS A 177 0.34 -16.07 -0.22
N THR A 178 -0.71 -15.75 -0.98
CA THR A 178 -1.88 -16.62 -1.14
C THR A 178 -1.48 -17.83 -1.97
N ILE A 179 -0.92 -18.86 -1.34
CA ILE A 179 -0.60 -20.10 -2.04
C ILE A 179 -1.91 -20.85 -2.28
N PHE A 180 -2.39 -20.82 -3.52
CA PHE A 180 -3.61 -21.47 -4.02
C PHE A 180 -3.79 -22.88 -3.45
N GLY A 181 -4.74 -23.09 -2.52
CA GLY A 181 -5.02 -24.43 -1.97
C GLY A 181 -6.35 -24.52 -1.23
N ARG A 182 -7.36 -25.09 -1.92
CA ARG A 182 -8.64 -25.64 -1.40
C ARG A 182 -9.25 -24.95 -0.16
N GLY A 183 -9.99 -23.86 -0.39
CA GLY A 183 -10.99 -23.37 0.55
C GLY A 183 -11.42 -21.94 0.25
N SER A 184 -12.72 -21.66 0.42
CA SER A 184 -13.36 -20.32 0.29
C SER A 184 -12.74 -19.23 1.22
N MET A 185 -11.82 -19.59 2.12
CA MET A 185 -11.12 -18.66 3.01
C MET A 185 -9.76 -18.15 2.47
N ALA A 186 -9.29 -18.63 1.31
CA ALA A 186 -7.98 -18.23 0.76
C ALA A 186 -8.00 -16.84 0.10
N TYR A 187 -9.15 -16.41 -0.42
CA TYR A 187 -9.38 -15.02 -0.84
C TYR A 187 -9.93 -14.22 0.35
N GLY A 188 -9.29 -13.08 0.67
CA GLY A 188 -9.79 -12.17 1.70
C GLY A 188 -9.24 -12.39 3.11
N PHE A 189 -8.09 -13.05 3.29
CA PHE A 189 -7.42 -13.02 4.60
C PHE A 189 -7.07 -11.58 5.01
N VAL A 190 -6.62 -10.76 4.06
CA VAL A 190 -6.38 -9.33 4.29
C VAL A 190 -7.66 -8.60 4.70
N ASP A 191 -8.81 -8.89 4.08
CA ASP A 191 -10.12 -8.36 4.49
C ASP A 191 -10.46 -8.77 5.92
N LYS A 192 -10.27 -10.04 6.27
CA LYS A 192 -10.53 -10.58 7.60
C LYS A 192 -9.63 -9.92 8.66
N MET A 193 -8.36 -9.71 8.33
CA MET A 193 -7.42 -8.98 9.15
C MET A 193 -7.88 -7.55 9.38
N PHE A 194 -8.16 -6.82 8.29
CA PHE A 194 -8.60 -5.43 8.32
C PHE A 194 -9.87 -5.27 9.17
N LYS A 195 -10.90 -6.09 8.93
CA LYS A 195 -12.12 -6.13 9.75
C LYS A 195 -11.82 -6.39 11.22
N GLY A 196 -10.98 -7.38 11.50
CA GLY A 196 -10.59 -7.76 12.86
C GLY A 196 -9.92 -6.61 13.60
N ILE A 197 -9.04 -5.87 12.92
CA ILE A 197 -8.36 -4.68 13.44
C ILE A 197 -9.37 -3.56 13.71
N ILE A 198 -10.20 -3.19 12.73
CA ILE A 198 -11.18 -2.11 12.88
C ILE A 198 -12.15 -2.40 14.04
N HIS A 199 -12.66 -3.64 14.11
CA HIS A 199 -13.51 -4.08 15.21
C HIS A 199 -12.79 -4.00 16.56
N ALA A 200 -11.53 -4.45 16.64
CA ALA A 200 -10.75 -4.41 17.87
C ALA A 200 -10.45 -2.96 18.32
N LEU A 201 -10.12 -2.06 17.40
CA LEU A 201 -9.92 -0.63 17.70
C LEU A 201 -11.20 0.01 18.25
N GLY A 202 -12.35 -0.27 17.60
CA GLY A 202 -13.65 0.21 18.06
C GLY A 202 -13.98 -0.29 19.47
N THR A 203 -13.84 -1.60 19.70
CA THR A 203 -14.12 -2.23 20.99
C THR A 203 -13.17 -1.75 22.10
N ALA A 204 -11.89 -1.55 21.77
CA ALA A 204 -10.88 -1.05 22.71
C ALA A 204 -11.03 0.45 23.01
N ASN A 205 -11.91 1.15 22.30
CA ASN A 205 -11.97 2.61 22.29
C ASN A 205 -10.63 3.28 21.93
N ALA A 206 -9.78 2.58 21.17
CA ALA A 206 -8.50 3.10 20.70
C ALA A 206 -8.72 4.07 19.53
N ARG A 207 -7.88 5.09 19.41
CA ARG A 207 -8.01 6.18 18.42
C ARG A 207 -6.66 6.47 17.74
N PRO A 208 -6.12 5.52 16.96
CA PRO A 208 -4.97 5.81 16.13
C PRO A 208 -5.29 6.94 15.16
N MET A 209 -4.27 7.68 14.76
CA MET A 209 -4.38 8.74 13.74
C MET A 209 -4.31 8.17 12.33
N ALA A 210 -3.74 6.97 12.15
CA ALA A 210 -3.46 6.41 10.84
C ALA A 210 -3.79 4.92 10.75
N ILE A 211 -4.33 4.51 9.60
CA ILE A 211 -4.49 3.11 9.21
C ILE A 211 -3.93 2.95 7.81
N GLU A 212 -3.07 1.95 7.62
CA GLU A 212 -2.36 1.75 6.37
C GLU A 212 -2.42 0.28 5.96
N VAL A 213 -2.71 0.02 4.69
CA VAL A 213 -2.68 -1.30 4.08
C VAL A 213 -1.75 -1.26 2.88
N MET A 214 -0.63 -1.98 3.00
CA MET A 214 0.44 -2.00 2.02
C MET A 214 0.53 -3.37 1.36
N GLU A 215 0.51 -3.39 0.03
CA GLU A 215 0.47 -4.61 -0.78
C GLU A 215 1.69 -4.65 -1.72
N ARG A 216 2.36 -5.80 -1.77
CA ARG A 216 3.39 -6.16 -2.76
C ARG A 216 3.26 -7.61 -3.26
N GLN A 217 2.47 -8.46 -2.61
CA GLN A 217 2.38 -9.90 -2.87
C GLN A 217 0.98 -10.37 -3.29
N GLY A 218 0.15 -9.47 -3.81
CA GLY A 218 -1.16 -9.78 -4.39
C GLY A 218 -2.30 -9.87 -3.38
N ASN A 219 -2.23 -9.15 -2.24
CA ASN A 219 -3.28 -9.13 -1.23
C ASN A 219 -4.01 -7.77 -1.10
N PRO A 220 -4.76 -7.32 -2.14
CA PRO A 220 -5.55 -6.10 -2.04
C PRO A 220 -6.82 -6.28 -1.18
N LEU A 221 -7.38 -5.17 -0.70
CA LEU A 221 -8.68 -5.16 -0.03
C LEU A 221 -9.83 -5.17 -1.05
N PHE A 222 -10.83 -5.99 -0.78
CA PHE A 222 -12.11 -5.98 -1.50
C PHE A 222 -13.11 -5.05 -0.79
N ASP A 223 -14.22 -4.68 -1.46
CA ASP A 223 -15.29 -3.88 -0.82
C ASP A 223 -15.81 -4.56 0.47
N SER A 224 -15.80 -5.90 0.47
CA SER A 224 -16.15 -6.71 1.63
C SER A 224 -15.41 -6.27 2.89
N ALA A 225 -14.12 -5.91 2.81
CA ALA A 225 -13.27 -5.48 3.93
C ALA A 225 -13.88 -4.35 4.75
N PHE A 226 -14.62 -3.46 4.10
CA PHE A 226 -15.16 -2.23 4.68
C PHE A 226 -16.54 -2.41 5.30
N HIS A 227 -17.10 -3.62 5.25
CA HIS A 227 -18.40 -3.89 5.84
C HIS A 227 -18.37 -3.68 7.36
N MET A 228 -19.15 -2.71 7.83
CA MET A 228 -19.38 -2.46 9.25
C MET A 228 -20.70 -3.12 9.66
N HIS A 229 -20.63 -4.12 10.53
CA HIS A 229 -21.83 -4.76 11.06
C HIS A 229 -22.60 -3.76 11.94
N PRO A 230 -23.94 -3.66 11.83
CA PRO A 230 -24.75 -2.65 12.55
C PRO A 230 -24.49 -2.62 14.06
N ASP A 231 -24.33 -3.77 14.69
CA ASP A 231 -24.07 -3.88 16.14
C ASP A 231 -22.75 -3.24 16.59
N PHE A 232 -21.78 -3.08 15.67
CA PHE A 232 -20.46 -2.54 15.98
C PHE A 232 -20.23 -1.14 15.41
N GLU A 233 -21.12 -0.62 14.56
CA GLU A 233 -20.98 0.69 13.92
C GLU A 233 -20.74 1.82 14.94
N ALA A 234 -21.49 1.82 16.05
CA ALA A 234 -21.36 2.83 17.09
C ALA A 234 -19.95 2.87 17.73
N SER A 235 -19.25 1.74 17.76
CA SER A 235 -17.88 1.63 18.27
C SER A 235 -16.82 1.97 17.22
N ILE A 236 -17.11 1.68 15.94
CA ILE A 236 -16.18 1.86 14.81
C ILE A 236 -16.15 3.33 14.34
N ILE A 237 -17.32 3.97 14.22
CA ILE A 237 -17.43 5.34 13.68
C ILE A 237 -16.49 6.33 14.38
N PRO A 238 -16.37 6.35 15.73
CA PRO A 238 -15.42 7.22 16.40
C PRO A 238 -13.94 6.98 16.05
N VAL A 239 -13.56 5.75 15.68
CA VAL A 239 -12.21 5.44 15.18
C VAL A 239 -12.02 6.14 13.84
N LEU A 240 -12.97 5.96 12.91
CA LEU A 240 -12.89 6.51 11.56
C LEU A 240 -12.85 8.04 11.54
N ARG A 241 -13.66 8.68 12.39
CA ARG A 241 -13.66 10.14 12.55
C ARG A 241 -12.35 10.70 13.13
N GLY A 242 -11.61 9.86 13.85
CA GLY A 242 -10.31 10.21 14.42
C GLY A 242 -9.14 10.05 13.45
N LEU A 243 -9.35 9.43 12.29
CA LEU A 243 -8.30 9.21 11.31
C LEU A 243 -7.90 10.51 10.61
N LYS A 244 -6.60 10.74 10.57
CA LYS A 244 -5.95 11.79 9.78
C LYS A 244 -5.29 11.23 8.53
N ARG A 245 -4.80 9.99 8.57
CA ARG A 245 -4.17 9.33 7.43
C ARG A 245 -4.82 7.99 7.13
N LEU A 246 -5.07 7.74 5.86
CA LEU A 246 -5.63 6.48 5.38
C LEU A 246 -4.91 6.06 4.11
N HIS A 247 -4.23 4.90 4.16
CA HIS A 247 -3.61 4.28 2.99
C HIS A 247 -4.31 2.95 2.71
N LEU A 248 -4.90 2.84 1.52
CA LEU A 248 -5.59 1.65 1.05
C LEU A 248 -4.93 1.12 -0.23
N THR A 249 -4.70 -0.20 -0.29
CA THR A 249 -4.55 -0.92 -1.57
C THR A 249 -5.84 -1.68 -1.84
N LEU A 250 -6.46 -1.40 -2.99
CA LEU A 250 -7.79 -1.87 -3.36
C LEU A 250 -7.72 -2.79 -4.57
N GLU A 251 -8.59 -3.80 -4.56
CA GLU A 251 -8.76 -4.68 -5.70
C GLU A 251 -9.47 -3.91 -6.83
N PRO A 252 -8.96 -3.95 -8.07
CA PRO A 252 -9.73 -3.51 -9.21
C PRO A 252 -10.92 -4.45 -9.40
N ASN A 253 -12.08 -3.91 -9.73
CA ASN A 253 -13.31 -4.71 -9.85
C ASN A 253 -13.14 -5.81 -10.92
N SER A 254 -12.94 -7.06 -10.49
CA SER A 254 -12.70 -8.19 -11.41
C SER A 254 -14.00 -8.80 -11.96
N SER A 255 -15.17 -8.15 -11.81
CA SER A 255 -16.44 -8.78 -12.20
C SER A 255 -16.51 -8.97 -13.71
N THR A 256 -16.14 -10.16 -14.17
CA THR A 256 -16.26 -10.72 -15.52
C THR A 256 -17.72 -10.90 -15.99
N ILE A 257 -18.68 -10.42 -15.20
CA ILE A 257 -20.10 -10.46 -15.51
C ILE A 257 -20.47 -9.06 -15.96
N ASN A 258 -20.81 -8.92 -17.25
CA ASN A 258 -21.18 -7.72 -18.03
C ASN A 258 -22.26 -6.81 -17.42
N ASN A 259 -22.14 -6.45 -16.14
CA ASN A 259 -23.00 -5.52 -15.43
C ASN A 259 -22.13 -4.35 -14.97
N ASP A 260 -21.65 -3.58 -15.95
CA ASP A 260 -20.90 -2.32 -15.75
C ASP A 260 -21.71 -1.23 -15.01
N ASP A 261 -23.00 -1.47 -14.73
CA ASP A 261 -23.92 -0.47 -14.17
C ASP A 261 -24.46 -0.79 -12.76
N GLN A 262 -23.82 -1.68 -11.97
CA GLN A 262 -24.34 -2.00 -10.62
C GLN A 262 -23.80 -1.01 -9.56
N PRO A 263 -24.62 -0.09 -9.00
CA PRO A 263 -24.21 0.88 -7.97
C PRO A 263 -23.80 0.27 -6.62
N TYR A 264 -23.82 -1.07 -6.50
CA TYR A 264 -23.56 -1.80 -5.26
C TYR A 264 -22.09 -2.20 -5.05
N GLN A 265 -21.24 -2.06 -6.08
CA GLN A 265 -19.89 -2.68 -6.06
C GLN A 265 -18.90 -2.06 -5.06
N ARG A 266 -19.19 -0.88 -4.50
CA ARG A 266 -18.35 -0.23 -3.47
C ARG A 266 -19.14 0.35 -2.30
N HIS A 267 -20.29 -0.25 -1.99
CA HIS A 267 -21.21 0.25 -0.98
C HIS A 267 -20.52 0.42 0.39
N ASN A 268 -19.75 -0.60 0.79
CA ASN A 268 -19.15 -0.62 2.12
C ASN A 268 -17.97 0.35 2.22
N LEU A 269 -17.11 0.41 1.20
CA LEU A 269 -16.01 1.36 1.14
C LEU A 269 -16.51 2.81 1.17
N THR A 270 -17.51 3.12 0.36
CA THR A 270 -18.15 4.43 0.36
C THR A 270 -18.73 4.75 1.74
N LYS A 271 -19.44 3.82 2.38
CA LYS A 271 -19.96 3.99 3.74
C LYS A 271 -18.84 4.24 4.76
N PHE A 272 -17.74 3.50 4.66
CA PHE A 272 -16.58 3.64 5.53
C PHE A 272 -15.93 5.02 5.38
N LEU A 273 -15.67 5.45 4.15
CA LEU A 273 -15.01 6.73 3.85
C LEU A 273 -15.83 7.93 4.30
N ARG A 274 -17.18 7.84 4.32
CA ARG A 274 -18.07 8.89 4.85
C ARG A 274 -17.85 9.24 6.31
N HIS A 275 -17.30 8.32 7.08
CA HIS A 275 -17.00 8.56 8.49
C HIS A 275 -15.59 9.11 8.71
N CYS A 276 -14.80 9.29 7.66
CA CYS A 276 -13.42 9.81 7.71
C CYS A 276 -13.39 11.32 7.43
N ASP A 277 -14.16 12.12 8.16
CA ASP A 277 -14.27 13.57 7.97
C ASP A 277 -13.03 14.37 8.41
N GLY A 278 -12.24 13.78 9.32
CA GLY A 278 -10.97 14.32 9.82
C GLY A 278 -9.76 14.09 8.93
N LEU A 279 -9.92 13.45 7.77
CA LEU A 279 -8.81 12.99 6.94
C LEU A 279 -8.00 14.15 6.35
N GLU A 280 -6.69 14.11 6.60
CA GLU A 280 -5.67 15.05 6.11
C GLU A 280 -4.88 14.44 4.94
N GLU A 281 -4.72 13.11 4.92
CA GLU A 281 -3.99 12.36 3.91
C GLU A 281 -4.75 11.10 3.45
N LEU A 282 -4.93 10.99 2.14
CA LEU A 282 -5.55 9.83 1.49
C LEU A 282 -4.60 9.26 0.44
N ARG A 283 -4.20 8.01 0.64
CA ARG A 283 -3.47 7.22 -0.36
C ARG A 283 -4.31 6.06 -0.86
N ILE A 284 -4.50 6.01 -2.17
CA ILE A 284 -5.24 4.93 -2.84
C ILE A 284 -4.32 4.29 -3.89
N ASN A 285 -4.07 3.01 -3.69
CA ASN A 285 -3.32 2.16 -4.59
C ASN A 285 -4.25 1.12 -5.22
N GLY A 286 -4.08 0.81 -6.51
CA GLY A 286 -4.58 -0.44 -7.09
C GLY A 286 -3.61 -1.61 -6.84
N THR A 287 -3.80 -2.71 -7.57
CA THR A 287 -3.00 -3.94 -7.41
C THR A 287 -1.69 -3.91 -8.19
N HIS A 288 -0.65 -4.50 -7.60
CA HIS A 288 0.69 -4.58 -8.21
C HIS A 288 0.74 -5.38 -9.52
N ASN A 289 -0.15 -6.37 -9.72
CA ASN A 289 -0.02 -7.39 -10.76
C ASN A 289 -1.11 -7.36 -11.86
N THR A 290 -1.65 -6.19 -12.19
CA THR A 290 -2.58 -6.11 -13.34
C THR A 290 -1.78 -6.33 -14.63
N ASN A 291 -1.93 -7.51 -15.24
CA ASN A 291 -1.40 -7.80 -16.57
C ASN A 291 -1.70 -6.65 -17.55
N SER A 292 -0.76 -6.37 -18.45
CA SER A 292 -0.80 -5.32 -19.48
C SER A 292 -2.06 -5.32 -20.37
N TYR A 293 -2.81 -6.43 -20.38
CA TYR A 293 -4.03 -6.61 -21.18
C TYR A 293 -5.32 -6.28 -20.46
N ASP A 294 -5.32 -6.21 -19.12
CA ASP A 294 -6.55 -5.98 -18.35
C ASP A 294 -6.75 -4.49 -18.08
N THR A 295 -7.20 -3.83 -19.13
CA THR A 295 -7.53 -2.41 -19.21
C THR A 295 -8.86 -2.07 -18.51
N ARG A 296 -9.56 -3.07 -17.96
CA ARG A 296 -10.85 -2.91 -17.25
C ARG A 296 -10.69 -2.78 -15.74
N ASN A 297 -9.46 -2.83 -15.24
CA ASN A 297 -9.09 -2.77 -13.82
C ASN A 297 -9.18 -1.38 -13.17
N SER A 298 -10.18 -0.58 -13.51
CA SER A 298 -10.26 0.78 -13.01
C SER A 298 -10.93 0.82 -11.65
N LEU A 299 -10.31 1.50 -10.68
CA LEU A 299 -11.00 1.98 -9.47
C LEU A 299 -12.02 3.09 -9.83
N ARG A 300 -12.47 3.15 -11.08
CA ARG A 300 -13.28 4.21 -11.69
C ARG A 300 -14.56 4.47 -10.93
N ASN A 301 -15.28 3.43 -10.53
CA ASN A 301 -16.52 3.61 -9.75
C ASN A 301 -16.29 4.37 -8.43
N LEU A 302 -15.11 4.19 -7.80
CA LEU A 302 -14.73 4.97 -6.62
C LEU A 302 -14.39 6.42 -6.99
N TYR A 303 -13.67 6.63 -8.09
CA TYR A 303 -13.30 7.97 -8.54
C TYR A 303 -14.51 8.77 -9.04
N ASP A 304 -15.42 8.15 -9.77
CA ASP A 304 -16.70 8.74 -10.19
C ASP A 304 -17.53 9.14 -8.97
N TRP A 305 -17.58 8.28 -7.94
CA TRP A 305 -18.24 8.64 -6.69
C TRP A 305 -17.52 9.76 -5.92
N LEU A 306 -16.18 9.76 -5.86
CA LEU A 306 -15.40 10.83 -5.23
C LEU A 306 -15.58 12.17 -5.95
N THR A 307 -15.78 12.14 -7.27
CA THR A 307 -15.95 13.33 -8.12
C THR A 307 -17.40 13.75 -8.32
N ALA A 308 -18.37 12.98 -7.81
CA ALA A 308 -19.79 13.30 -7.92
C ALA A 308 -20.09 14.70 -7.36
N GLU A 309 -20.92 15.47 -8.06
CA GLU A 309 -21.39 16.78 -7.60
C GLU A 309 -22.66 16.64 -6.77
N GLU A 310 -22.87 17.58 -5.82
CA GLU A 310 -24.12 17.60 -5.05
C GLU A 310 -25.19 18.03 -6.05
N SER A 311 -26.14 17.14 -6.37
CA SER A 311 -27.24 17.50 -7.25
C SER A 311 -28.00 18.67 -6.63
N THR A 312 -27.83 19.87 -7.20
CA THR A 312 -28.53 21.10 -6.79
C THR A 312 -30.02 21.08 -7.10
N SER A 313 -30.61 19.92 -7.36
CA SER A 313 -32.02 19.72 -7.67
C SER A 313 -32.80 19.20 -6.46
N GLU A 314 -32.81 19.99 -5.37
CA GLU A 314 -33.81 19.86 -4.28
C GLU A 314 -35.26 20.10 -4.77
N THR A 315 -35.49 20.40 -6.05
CA THR A 315 -36.83 20.72 -6.56
C THR A 315 -37.52 19.59 -7.34
N GLU A 316 -36.80 18.52 -7.75
CA GLU A 316 -37.40 17.44 -8.56
C GLU A 316 -37.56 16.11 -7.80
N ALA A 317 -36.65 15.78 -6.87
CA ALA A 317 -36.73 14.56 -6.05
C ALA A 317 -37.94 14.54 -5.07
N GLN A 318 -38.59 15.69 -4.83
CA GLN A 318 -39.81 15.78 -4.01
C GLN A 318 -41.11 15.59 -4.80
N LYS A 319 -41.08 15.45 -6.14
CA LYS A 319 -42.30 15.22 -6.94
C LYS A 319 -42.60 13.76 -7.25
N GLU A 320 -41.64 12.84 -7.12
CA GLU A 320 -41.87 11.40 -7.35
C GLU A 320 -41.99 10.56 -6.07
N ALA A 321 -41.85 11.15 -4.88
CA ALA A 321 -42.13 10.48 -3.61
C ALA A 321 -43.65 10.42 -3.30
N LYS A 322 -44.43 9.78 -4.18
CA LYS A 322 -45.82 9.35 -3.91
C LYS A 322 -46.08 7.93 -4.41
N ALA A 323 -45.26 6.99 -3.97
CA ALA A 323 -45.68 5.59 -3.84
C ALA A 323 -44.84 4.93 -2.74
N PRO A 324 -45.43 4.43 -1.64
CA PRO A 324 -44.70 3.61 -0.70
C PRO A 324 -44.48 2.23 -1.35
N SER A 325 -43.25 1.95 -1.78
CA SER A 325 -42.85 0.59 -2.10
C SER A 325 -42.74 -0.22 -0.79
N LEU A 326 -43.24 -1.45 -0.81
CA LEU A 326 -43.36 -2.32 0.36
C LEU A 326 -42.02 -2.88 0.90
N ASN A 327 -40.88 -2.45 0.34
CA ASN A 327 -39.56 -2.91 0.75
C ASN A 327 -38.74 -1.69 1.19
N GLY A 328 -38.55 -1.52 2.50
CA GLY A 328 -37.89 -0.38 3.16
C GLY A 328 -36.37 -0.25 2.90
N GLN A 329 -35.90 -0.45 1.68
CA GLN A 329 -34.49 -0.33 1.26
C GLN A 329 -34.17 0.97 0.49
N THR A 330 -35.16 1.77 0.12
CA THR A 330 -34.97 2.91 -0.82
C THR A 330 -34.39 4.17 -0.18
N SER A 331 -34.41 4.32 1.15
CA SER A 331 -33.97 5.54 1.84
C SER A 331 -32.47 5.61 2.17
N ASP A 332 -31.75 4.47 2.14
CA ASP A 332 -30.32 4.42 2.52
C ASP A 332 -29.38 4.67 1.32
N LEU A 333 -29.77 4.19 0.13
CA LEU A 333 -28.97 4.33 -1.10
C LEU A 333 -28.85 5.78 -1.59
N SER A 334 -29.90 6.60 -1.42
CA SER A 334 -29.87 8.01 -1.82
C SER A 334 -28.91 8.83 -0.96
N GLN A 335 -28.85 8.53 0.35
CA GLN A 335 -27.84 9.11 1.21
C GLN A 335 -26.47 8.65 0.77
N LEU A 336 -26.26 7.36 0.49
CA LEU A 336 -24.98 6.76 0.11
C LEU A 336 -24.34 7.33 -1.17
N ASN A 337 -25.17 7.86 -2.07
CA ASN A 337 -24.74 8.50 -3.31
C ASN A 337 -24.40 10.00 -3.15
N ALA A 338 -24.65 10.59 -1.98
CA ALA A 338 -24.26 11.97 -1.72
C ALA A 338 -22.71 12.15 -1.79
N PRO A 339 -22.22 13.24 -2.39
CA PRO A 339 -20.78 13.49 -2.48
C PRO A 339 -20.09 13.71 -1.13
N ILE A 340 -18.83 13.29 -1.02
CA ILE A 340 -17.95 13.65 0.10
C ILE A 340 -17.09 14.86 -0.28
N LYS A 341 -16.78 15.69 0.72
CA LYS A 341 -15.94 16.90 0.55
C LYS A 341 -14.57 16.84 1.23
N PHE A 342 -14.26 15.81 2.03
CA PHE A 342 -13.01 15.68 2.83
C PHE A 342 -12.35 17.03 3.16
N PRO A 343 -12.97 17.84 4.06
CA PRO A 343 -12.69 19.27 4.16
C PRO A 343 -11.27 19.61 4.66
N ARG A 344 -10.50 18.62 5.10
CA ARG A 344 -9.14 18.78 5.61
C ARG A 344 -8.09 18.10 4.74
N LEU A 345 -8.47 17.52 3.60
CA LEU A 345 -7.59 16.71 2.78
C LEU A 345 -6.54 17.58 2.12
N GLN A 346 -5.30 17.45 2.57
CA GLN A 346 -4.14 18.18 2.08
C GLN A 346 -3.27 17.32 1.17
N ASN A 347 -3.26 16.00 1.40
CA ASN A 347 -2.35 15.09 0.72
C ASN A 347 -3.16 14.03 -0.05
N ILE A 348 -2.95 13.96 -1.36
CA ILE A 348 -3.49 12.90 -2.22
C ILE A 348 -2.33 12.16 -2.87
N SER A 349 -2.28 10.86 -2.61
CA SER A 349 -1.31 9.95 -3.23
C SER A 349 -2.06 8.86 -3.97
N LEU A 350 -1.89 8.80 -5.29
CA LEU A 350 -2.55 7.82 -6.15
C LEU A 350 -1.49 6.93 -6.78
N GLY A 351 -1.72 5.61 -6.79
CA GLY A 351 -0.80 4.73 -7.46
C GLY A 351 -1.35 3.40 -7.95
N MET A 352 -0.53 2.72 -8.77
CA MET A 352 -0.79 1.38 -9.30
C MET A 352 -2.21 1.24 -9.89
N THR A 353 -2.62 2.23 -10.67
CA THR A 353 -3.99 2.33 -11.20
C THR A 353 -3.98 3.05 -12.55
N SER A 354 -5.13 3.06 -13.22
CA SER A 354 -5.31 3.66 -14.54
C SER A 354 -6.37 4.76 -14.54
N PHE A 355 -6.17 5.76 -15.40
CA PHE A 355 -7.07 6.89 -15.60
C PHE A 355 -7.09 7.32 -17.06
N THR A 356 -8.17 7.91 -17.53
CA THR A 356 -8.10 8.85 -18.66
C THR A 356 -7.56 10.22 -18.19
N VAL A 357 -7.12 11.06 -19.14
CA VAL A 357 -6.64 12.42 -18.82
C VAL A 357 -7.71 13.21 -18.05
N ASP A 358 -8.97 13.12 -18.48
CA ASP A 358 -10.06 13.89 -17.89
C ASP A 358 -10.53 13.35 -16.55
N GLU A 359 -10.50 12.04 -16.34
CA GLU A 359 -10.81 11.43 -15.04
C GLU A 359 -9.85 11.89 -13.95
N LEU A 360 -8.54 11.83 -14.21
CA LEU A 360 -7.52 12.25 -13.24
C LEU A 360 -7.60 13.76 -12.94
N VAL A 361 -7.75 14.58 -13.97
CA VAL A 361 -7.88 16.04 -13.82
C VAL A 361 -9.14 16.39 -13.02
N ARG A 362 -10.28 15.73 -13.28
CA ARG A 362 -11.52 15.94 -12.54
C ARG A 362 -11.37 15.56 -11.07
N LEU A 363 -10.71 14.44 -10.79
CA LEU A 363 -10.44 13.99 -9.42
C LEU A 363 -9.57 14.99 -8.65
N ILE A 364 -8.51 15.50 -9.25
CA ILE A 364 -7.66 16.51 -8.60
C ILE A 364 -8.41 17.84 -8.44
N ALA A 365 -9.16 18.26 -9.45
CA ALA A 365 -9.96 19.48 -9.41
C ALA A 365 -10.99 19.47 -8.28
N ARG A 366 -11.58 18.30 -7.98
CA ARG A 366 -12.55 18.12 -6.90
C ARG A 366 -12.01 18.54 -5.53
N PHE A 367 -10.72 18.37 -5.28
CA PHE A 367 -10.08 18.67 -4.00
C PHE A 367 -9.10 19.86 -4.10
N ALA A 368 -9.18 20.63 -5.19
CA ALA A 368 -8.22 21.71 -5.47
C ALA A 368 -8.15 22.78 -4.38
N ASP A 369 -9.25 23.02 -3.65
CA ASP A 369 -9.32 24.04 -2.61
C ASP A 369 -8.52 23.68 -1.35
N THR A 370 -8.23 22.39 -1.11
CA THR A 370 -7.57 21.93 0.13
C THR A 370 -6.25 21.22 -0.12
N VAL A 371 -6.06 20.61 -1.29
CA VAL A 371 -4.87 19.80 -1.59
C VAL A 371 -3.64 20.67 -1.79
N GLU A 372 -2.61 20.39 -1.00
CA GLU A 372 -1.29 20.99 -1.10
C GLU A 372 -0.24 19.98 -1.62
N ASN A 373 -0.45 18.67 -1.45
CA ASN A 373 0.54 17.65 -1.83
C ASN A 373 -0.10 16.62 -2.76
N LEU A 374 0.47 16.45 -3.95
CA LEU A 374 0.00 15.51 -4.98
C LEU A 374 1.11 14.54 -5.37
N GLU A 375 0.84 13.25 -5.21
CA GLU A 375 1.75 12.19 -5.65
C GLU A 375 1.05 11.22 -6.61
N LEU A 376 1.71 10.94 -7.72
CA LEU A 376 1.25 10.02 -8.75
C LEU A 376 2.35 8.98 -9.01
N TRP A 377 2.13 7.73 -8.61
CA TRP A 377 3.14 6.67 -8.70
C TRP A 377 2.63 5.43 -9.42
N ARG A 378 3.32 4.97 -10.47
CA ARG A 378 2.86 3.79 -11.25
C ARG A 378 1.43 4.00 -11.82
N ILE A 379 1.17 5.22 -12.32
CA ILE A 379 -0.10 5.57 -12.97
C ILE A 379 -0.02 5.23 -14.47
N LYS A 380 -1.08 4.59 -14.98
CA LYS A 380 -1.30 4.31 -16.40
C LYS A 380 -2.34 5.28 -16.98
N LEU A 381 -1.95 6.17 -17.90
CA LEU A 381 -2.92 7.01 -18.62
C LEU A 381 -3.43 6.32 -19.87
N LEU A 382 -4.75 6.30 -20.05
CA LEU A 382 -5.43 5.67 -21.18
C LEU A 382 -5.83 6.75 -22.20
N SER A 383 -5.51 6.52 -23.48
CA SER A 383 -6.06 7.33 -24.57
C SER A 383 -7.53 6.99 -24.79
N GLU A 384 -8.39 8.01 -24.83
CA GLU A 384 -9.79 7.86 -25.23
C GLU A 384 -9.96 7.84 -26.75
N ASP A 385 -8.97 8.35 -27.49
CA ASP A 385 -9.00 8.39 -28.95
C ASP A 385 -8.65 7.01 -29.52
N ARG A 386 -9.69 6.33 -30.01
CA ARG A 386 -9.60 5.04 -30.69
C ARG A 386 -9.57 5.17 -32.22
N SER A 387 -9.53 6.40 -32.74
CA SER A 387 -9.56 6.68 -34.18
C SER A 387 -8.16 6.82 -34.79
N LEU A 388 -7.12 6.88 -33.97
CA LEU A 388 -5.74 7.05 -34.40
C LEU A 388 -5.20 5.79 -35.08
N GLU A 389 -4.52 5.99 -36.20
CA GLU A 389 -3.69 4.94 -36.79
C GLU A 389 -2.39 4.76 -36.00
N ARG A 390 -1.81 3.56 -36.04
CA ARG A 390 -0.57 3.26 -35.31
C ARG A 390 0.59 4.18 -35.73
N SER A 391 0.67 4.49 -37.03
CA SER A 391 1.63 5.45 -37.60
C SER A 391 1.48 6.84 -36.97
N GLN A 392 0.25 7.33 -36.82
CA GLN A 392 -0.04 8.64 -36.24
C GLN A 392 0.38 8.71 -34.77
N VAL A 393 0.15 7.66 -33.99
CA VAL A 393 0.60 7.60 -32.57
C VAL A 393 2.13 7.73 -32.48
N LEU A 394 2.86 7.05 -33.36
CA LEU A 394 4.33 7.07 -33.41
C LEU A 394 4.90 8.40 -33.95
N GLU A 395 4.18 9.08 -34.83
CA GLU A 395 4.56 10.36 -35.44
C GLU A 395 4.25 11.55 -34.53
N ASP A 396 3.04 11.64 -33.99
CA ASP A 396 2.57 12.78 -33.18
C ASP A 396 3.20 12.80 -31.78
N ARG A 397 3.60 11.62 -31.26
CA ARG A 397 4.28 11.45 -29.96
C ARG A 397 3.65 12.22 -28.81
N ASN A 398 2.32 12.25 -28.79
CA ASN A 398 1.61 12.91 -27.73
C ASN A 398 1.95 12.25 -26.38
N ILE A 399 2.33 13.05 -25.39
CA ILE A 399 2.54 12.55 -24.02
C ILE A 399 1.30 12.92 -23.20
N LEU A 400 0.49 11.93 -22.82
CA LEU A 400 -0.77 12.16 -22.11
C LEU A 400 -0.54 12.88 -20.77
N PHE A 401 0.57 12.58 -20.08
CA PHE A 401 0.96 13.28 -18.85
C PHE A 401 1.24 14.77 -19.08
N ALA A 402 1.77 15.16 -20.25
CA ALA A 402 1.93 16.58 -20.58
C ALA A 402 0.56 17.27 -20.67
N GLN A 403 -0.48 16.57 -21.15
CA GLN A 403 -1.85 17.09 -21.19
C GLN A 403 -2.43 17.23 -19.78
N VAL A 404 -2.27 16.23 -18.91
CA VAL A 404 -2.67 16.30 -17.50
C VAL A 404 -2.02 17.51 -16.84
N LEU A 405 -0.70 17.64 -16.89
CA LEU A 405 0.04 18.75 -16.26
C LEU A 405 -0.41 20.11 -16.80
N LYS A 406 -0.61 20.26 -18.11
CA LYS A 406 -1.17 21.49 -18.72
C LYS A 406 -2.58 21.79 -18.19
N LYS A 407 -3.43 20.79 -18.01
CA LYS A 407 -4.77 20.97 -17.42
C LYS A 407 -4.69 21.33 -15.93
N LEU A 408 -3.79 20.72 -15.15
CA LEU A 408 -3.55 21.09 -13.74
C LEU A 408 -3.14 22.56 -13.60
N LEU A 409 -2.30 23.07 -14.52
CA LEU A 409 -1.93 24.49 -14.57
C LEU A 409 -3.12 25.44 -14.77
N ASN A 410 -4.28 24.94 -15.19
CA ASN A 410 -5.51 25.73 -15.37
C ASN A 410 -6.57 25.48 -14.30
N ILE A 411 -6.35 24.57 -13.35
CA ILE A 411 -7.30 24.35 -12.25
C ILE A 411 -7.26 25.56 -11.30
N PRO A 412 -8.40 26.23 -11.05
CA PRO A 412 -8.48 27.34 -10.11
C PRO A 412 -8.24 26.83 -8.68
N ASN A 413 -7.68 27.68 -7.82
CA ASN A 413 -7.41 27.42 -6.41
C ASN A 413 -6.45 26.26 -6.08
N LEU A 414 -6.02 25.45 -7.06
CA LEU A 414 -5.02 24.42 -6.84
C LEU A 414 -3.67 25.07 -6.51
N ASN A 415 -3.21 24.88 -5.27
CA ASN A 415 -2.01 25.50 -4.71
C ASN A 415 -1.09 24.44 -4.11
N LEU A 416 -0.45 23.66 -4.98
CA LEU A 416 0.46 22.60 -4.55
C LEU A 416 1.75 23.18 -3.93
N ARG A 417 2.16 22.61 -2.80
CA ARG A 417 3.49 22.74 -2.20
C ARG A 417 4.39 21.57 -2.52
N HIS A 418 3.80 20.42 -2.85
CA HIS A 418 4.52 19.24 -3.31
C HIS A 418 3.83 18.62 -4.52
N ILE A 419 4.63 18.24 -5.51
CA ILE A 419 4.18 17.42 -6.64
C ILE A 419 5.25 16.37 -6.95
N LYS A 420 4.83 15.11 -7.06
CA LYS A 420 5.70 13.98 -7.43
C LYS A 420 5.02 13.11 -8.47
N LEU A 421 5.72 12.85 -9.56
CA LEU A 421 5.31 11.92 -10.61
C LEU A 421 6.40 10.85 -10.73
N GLY A 422 6.04 9.57 -10.76
CA GLY A 422 7.02 8.50 -10.94
C GLY A 422 6.46 7.19 -11.50
N ASN A 423 7.33 6.45 -12.20
CA ASN A 423 7.04 5.19 -12.87
C ASN A 423 5.78 5.25 -13.75
N MET A 424 5.66 6.29 -14.55
CA MET A 424 4.47 6.57 -15.34
C MET A 424 4.41 5.74 -16.62
N GLN A 425 3.21 5.38 -17.05
CA GLN A 425 2.96 4.66 -18.30
C GLN A 425 1.75 5.25 -19.02
N GLN A 426 1.70 5.15 -20.34
CA GLN A 426 0.54 5.52 -21.14
C GLN A 426 0.17 4.41 -22.13
N ILE A 427 -1.13 4.26 -22.41
CA ILE A 427 -1.66 3.23 -23.30
C ILE A 427 -2.45 3.87 -24.44
N TRP A 428 -2.10 3.49 -25.66
CA TRP A 428 -2.81 3.87 -26.89
C TRP A 428 -3.57 2.67 -27.47
N TYR A 429 -4.76 2.96 -28.03
CA TYR A 429 -5.64 1.98 -28.66
C TYR A 429 -5.81 2.33 -30.15
N PRO A 430 -4.82 2.04 -30.99
CA PRO A 430 -4.92 2.32 -32.42
C PRO A 430 -6.05 1.51 -33.07
N VAL A 431 -6.63 2.02 -34.15
CA VAL A 431 -7.75 1.36 -34.88
C VAL A 431 -7.37 -0.06 -35.31
N VAL A 432 -6.12 -0.24 -35.74
CA VAL A 432 -5.57 -1.50 -36.22
C VAL A 432 -4.29 -1.81 -35.46
N GLY A 433 -4.19 -3.04 -34.93
CA GLY A 433 -3.01 -3.55 -34.23
C GLY A 433 -3.22 -3.79 -32.73
N HIS A 434 -2.14 -4.13 -32.04
CA HIS A 434 -2.13 -4.31 -30.59
C HIS A 434 -2.06 -2.96 -29.87
N ASN A 435 -2.61 -2.91 -28.65
CA ASN A 435 -2.46 -1.76 -27.76
C ASN A 435 -0.97 -1.43 -27.56
N MET A 436 -0.64 -0.14 -27.58
CA MET A 436 0.73 0.30 -27.37
C MET A 436 0.88 0.81 -25.94
N LEU A 437 1.69 0.12 -25.14
CA LEU A 437 2.09 0.57 -23.80
C LEU A 437 3.45 1.27 -23.91
N GLU A 438 3.51 2.51 -23.46
CA GLU A 438 4.73 3.33 -23.45
C GLU A 438 5.10 3.74 -22.04
N GLU A 439 6.38 3.61 -21.68
CA GLU A 439 6.92 4.23 -20.47
C GLU A 439 7.09 5.74 -20.69
N VAL A 440 6.73 6.53 -19.67
CA VAL A 440 6.94 7.97 -19.65
C VAL A 440 7.99 8.30 -18.61
N ASN A 441 9.11 8.84 -19.08
CA ASN A 441 10.28 9.15 -18.28
C ASN A 441 10.58 10.65 -18.28
N PHE A 442 11.54 11.06 -17.46
CA PHE A 442 12.06 12.42 -17.41
C PHE A 442 13.50 12.48 -17.91
N LYS A 443 13.78 13.43 -18.80
CA LYS A 443 15.15 13.81 -19.16
C LYS A 443 15.87 14.43 -17.96
N PRO A 444 17.21 14.44 -17.91
CA PRO A 444 17.97 15.09 -16.83
C PRO A 444 17.64 16.56 -16.61
N THR A 445 17.46 17.31 -17.71
CA THR A 445 17.16 18.75 -17.67
C THR A 445 16.18 19.13 -18.78
N ALA A 446 15.50 20.27 -18.64
CA ALA A 446 14.60 20.80 -19.66
C ALA A 446 15.31 21.15 -20.99
N LYS A 447 16.64 21.25 -20.99
CA LYS A 447 17.45 21.57 -22.18
C LYS A 447 17.94 20.33 -22.93
N THR A 448 17.85 19.16 -22.31
CA THR A 448 18.27 17.90 -22.91
C THR A 448 17.36 17.58 -24.11
N LYS A 449 17.98 17.27 -25.25
CA LYS A 449 17.26 16.90 -26.46
C LYS A 449 16.92 15.42 -26.43
N ASP A 450 15.84 15.06 -27.11
CA ASP A 450 15.39 13.67 -27.20
C ASP A 450 16.43 12.81 -27.95
N GLU A 451 17.11 13.39 -28.96
CA GLU A 451 18.16 12.67 -29.70
C GLU A 451 19.36 12.27 -28.83
N ASP A 452 19.72 13.07 -27.83
CA ASP A 452 20.83 12.78 -26.92
C ASP A 452 20.48 11.60 -26.00
N VAL A 453 19.20 11.50 -25.60
CA VAL A 453 18.67 10.39 -24.80
C VAL A 453 18.55 9.13 -25.66
N ASP A 454 17.99 9.25 -26.86
CA ASP A 454 17.88 8.14 -27.83
C ASP A 454 19.25 7.54 -28.18
N ALA A 455 20.30 8.37 -28.25
CA ALA A 455 21.67 7.94 -28.48
C ALA A 455 22.36 7.35 -27.23
N GLY A 456 21.69 7.33 -26.07
CA GLY A 456 22.23 6.84 -24.82
C GLY A 456 23.29 7.74 -24.18
N VAL A 457 23.40 9.00 -24.62
CA VAL A 457 24.36 9.99 -24.07
C VAL A 457 23.90 10.47 -22.70
N GLU A 458 22.59 10.65 -22.51
CA GLU A 458 21.97 11.13 -21.29
C GLU A 458 21.00 10.08 -20.72
N ARG A 459 21.03 9.88 -19.40
CA ARG A 459 20.16 8.91 -18.73
C ARG A 459 18.86 9.54 -18.27
N VAL A 460 17.74 8.89 -18.57
CA VAL A 460 16.44 9.33 -18.05
C VAL A 460 16.26 8.93 -16.58
N THR A 461 15.38 9.64 -15.89
CA THR A 461 14.88 9.26 -14.56
C THR A 461 13.41 8.85 -14.65
N ARG A 462 13.03 7.85 -13.86
CA ARG A 462 11.63 7.38 -13.79
C ARG A 462 10.76 8.23 -12.88
N GLU A 463 11.36 9.14 -12.12
CA GLU A 463 10.66 10.05 -11.22
C GLU A 463 11.16 11.49 -11.34
N LEU A 464 10.26 12.42 -10.99
CA LEU A 464 10.56 13.82 -10.80
C LEU A 464 9.62 14.39 -9.73
N GLN A 465 10.20 15.14 -8.78
CA GLN A 465 9.46 15.78 -7.70
C GLN A 465 9.90 17.21 -7.48
N TYR A 466 9.02 18.00 -6.87
CA TYR A 466 9.28 19.36 -6.46
C TYR A 466 8.57 19.68 -5.15
N THR A 467 9.27 20.36 -4.25
CA THR A 467 8.73 20.91 -3.01
C THR A 467 9.02 22.41 -2.97
N GLY A 468 7.99 23.23 -2.89
CA GLY A 468 8.09 24.68 -2.87
C GLY A 468 6.80 25.36 -3.30
N THR A 469 6.74 26.69 -3.15
CA THR A 469 5.53 27.47 -3.42
C THR A 469 5.27 27.72 -4.90
N ASP A 470 6.32 27.69 -5.74
CA ASP A 470 6.23 28.00 -7.17
C ASP A 470 6.06 26.76 -8.08
N TRP A 471 5.13 25.88 -7.69
CA TRP A 471 4.91 24.61 -8.39
C TRP A 471 4.48 24.81 -9.85
N ARG A 472 3.73 25.90 -10.16
CA ARG A 472 3.27 26.19 -11.52
C ARG A 472 4.43 26.49 -12.45
N HIS A 473 5.39 27.29 -12.01
CA HIS A 473 6.60 27.56 -12.78
C HIS A 473 7.40 26.27 -13.01
N PHE A 474 7.62 25.49 -11.95
CA PHE A 474 8.32 24.22 -12.05
C PHE A 474 7.63 23.27 -13.05
N VAL A 475 6.31 23.10 -12.96
CA VAL A 475 5.57 22.24 -13.87
C VAL A 475 5.68 22.72 -15.32
N ALA A 476 5.51 24.03 -15.56
CA ALA A 476 5.53 24.61 -16.91
C ALA A 476 6.91 24.58 -17.57
N HIS A 477 7.98 24.83 -16.81
CA HIS A 477 9.32 25.09 -17.36
C HIS A 477 10.33 23.97 -17.09
N GLU A 478 10.09 23.12 -16.10
CA GLU A 478 10.98 22.00 -15.78
C GLU A 478 10.28 20.66 -16.03
N MET A 479 9.11 20.40 -15.44
CA MET A 479 8.49 19.07 -15.51
C MET A 479 7.99 18.72 -16.92
N ILE A 480 7.16 19.58 -17.54
CA ILE A 480 6.60 19.31 -18.88
C ILE A 480 7.71 19.18 -19.94
N PRO A 481 8.71 20.08 -20.05
CA PRO A 481 9.75 19.97 -21.08
C PRO A 481 10.68 18.76 -20.91
N ARG A 482 10.73 18.19 -19.70
CA ARG A 482 11.53 17.00 -19.40
C ARG A 482 10.81 15.70 -19.71
N LEU A 483 9.50 15.69 -19.92
CA LEU A 483 8.77 14.47 -20.28
C LEU A 483 9.31 13.88 -21.59
N TYR A 484 9.44 12.56 -21.61
CA TYR A 484 10.03 11.82 -22.71
C TYR A 484 9.47 10.39 -22.78
N THR A 485 9.17 9.92 -23.99
CA THR A 485 8.83 8.54 -24.28
C THR A 485 9.93 7.91 -25.16
N PRO A 486 10.53 6.77 -24.77
CA PRO A 486 11.57 6.13 -25.57
C PRO A 486 11.10 5.77 -26.98
N ARG A 487 11.95 6.00 -28.00
CA ARG A 487 11.66 5.52 -29.36
C ARG A 487 11.73 4.00 -29.39
N LEU A 488 10.68 3.37 -29.91
CA LEU A 488 10.73 1.97 -30.36
C LEU A 488 11.63 1.89 -31.61
N ILE A 489 12.95 1.81 -31.42
CA ILE A 489 13.90 1.60 -32.51
C ILE A 489 13.82 0.13 -32.94
N GLY A 490 13.06 -0.15 -33.99
CA GLY A 490 13.19 -1.40 -34.75
C GLY A 490 12.04 -2.41 -34.62
N TYR A 491 10.87 -2.08 -35.13
CA TYR A 491 10.11 -3.06 -35.92
C TYR A 491 10.10 -2.53 -37.36
N LYS A 492 11.15 -2.86 -38.12
CA LYS A 492 10.97 -2.89 -39.57
C LYS A 492 9.97 -4.00 -39.81
N GLU A 493 8.79 -3.66 -40.33
CA GLU A 493 7.88 -4.62 -40.91
C GLU A 493 8.73 -5.53 -41.82
N ALA A 494 8.94 -6.78 -41.37
CA ALA A 494 9.33 -7.83 -42.28
C ALA A 494 8.18 -7.89 -43.27
N SER A 495 8.46 -7.45 -44.49
CA SER A 495 7.58 -7.63 -45.63
C SER A 495 7.08 -9.07 -45.61
N GLN A 496 5.75 -9.21 -45.64
CA GLN A 496 5.10 -10.45 -46.02
C GLN A 496 5.57 -10.80 -47.43
N ASP A 497 6.61 -11.60 -47.52
CA ASP A 497 6.81 -12.48 -48.66
C ASP A 497 6.19 -13.81 -48.23
N GLU A 498 5.01 -14.05 -48.80
CA GLU A 498 4.37 -15.34 -48.91
C GLU A 498 5.39 -16.34 -49.46
N ASP A 499 5.66 -17.41 -48.73
CA ASP A 499 6.00 -18.69 -49.32
C ASP A 499 5.50 -19.80 -48.38
N ASP A 500 4.49 -20.50 -48.89
CA ASP A 500 4.01 -21.80 -48.42
C ASP A 500 5.17 -22.80 -48.31
N GLU A 501 5.17 -23.66 -47.29
CA GLU A 501 5.07 -25.12 -47.47
C GLU A 501 5.22 -25.89 -46.13
N GLU A 502 4.13 -26.61 -45.83
CA GLU A 502 4.02 -28.00 -45.36
C GLU A 502 4.52 -28.46 -43.98
N ASP A 503 3.60 -29.21 -43.37
CA ASP A 503 3.65 -30.00 -42.15
C ASP A 503 4.83 -31.01 -42.11
N GLU A 504 5.39 -31.27 -40.93
CA GLU A 504 5.50 -32.63 -40.38
C GLU A 504 6.02 -32.59 -38.92
N ASP A 505 5.45 -33.49 -38.12
CA ASP A 505 5.67 -33.74 -36.70
C ASP A 505 7.15 -33.98 -36.33
N ASP A 506 7.55 -33.61 -35.11
CA ASP A 506 8.40 -34.49 -34.29
C ASP A 506 8.37 -34.12 -32.81
N GLU A 507 8.43 -35.20 -32.02
CA GLU A 507 8.23 -35.34 -30.59
C GLU A 507 9.38 -34.79 -29.74
N ASP A 508 9.07 -34.56 -28.45
CA ASP A 508 9.93 -34.63 -27.27
C ASP A 508 11.22 -33.77 -27.21
N GLU A 509 11.26 -32.83 -26.27
CA GLU A 509 12.41 -32.73 -25.36
C GLU A 509 12.03 -32.06 -24.03
N GLU A 510 12.56 -32.70 -22.98
CA GLU A 510 12.37 -32.48 -21.55
C GLU A 510 13.01 -31.17 -21.05
N ASP A 511 12.52 -30.71 -19.90
CA ASP A 511 13.20 -29.99 -18.82
C ASP A 511 14.23 -28.89 -19.17
N GLU A 512 13.99 -27.68 -18.66
CA GLU A 512 14.85 -27.11 -17.61
C GLU A 512 14.29 -25.77 -17.09
N ASP A 513 14.00 -25.77 -15.79
CA ASP A 513 13.78 -24.61 -14.95
C ASP A 513 14.92 -23.58 -15.13
N ASN A 514 14.57 -22.34 -15.40
CA ASN A 514 15.41 -21.19 -15.05
C ASN A 514 14.51 -20.04 -14.60
N ASP A 515 14.16 -20.11 -13.32
CA ASP A 515 13.78 -18.97 -12.50
C ASP A 515 15.01 -18.08 -12.30
N ASP A 516 15.20 -17.07 -13.16
CA ASP A 516 16.07 -15.93 -12.86
C ASP A 516 15.20 -14.73 -12.48
N GLU A 517 14.85 -14.71 -11.20
CA GLU A 517 14.42 -13.52 -10.47
C GLU A 517 15.60 -12.54 -10.38
N ASP A 518 15.50 -11.39 -11.06
CA ASP A 518 16.43 -10.28 -10.86
C ASP A 518 15.71 -8.91 -10.93
N ASP A 519 14.60 -8.78 -10.20
CA ASP A 519 13.97 -7.49 -9.92
C ASP A 519 14.60 -6.85 -8.67
N ASN A 520 15.72 -6.16 -8.89
CA ASN A 520 16.30 -5.20 -7.96
C ASN A 520 15.40 -3.94 -7.85
N ASP A 521 14.29 -4.04 -7.12
CA ASP A 521 13.41 -2.92 -6.75
C ASP A 521 13.82 -2.37 -5.37
N ASP A 522 15.00 -1.73 -5.30
CA ASP A 522 15.62 -1.21 -4.06
C ASP A 522 15.20 0.22 -3.67
N ASP A 523 14.24 0.86 -4.36
CA ASP A 523 13.96 2.30 -4.16
C ASP A 523 12.63 2.65 -3.45
N ALA A 524 11.83 1.67 -3.04
CA ALA A 524 10.48 1.93 -2.49
C ALA A 524 10.44 2.40 -1.03
N ASP A 525 11.58 2.78 -0.47
CA ASP A 525 11.72 2.84 0.98
C ASP A 525 12.07 4.30 1.42
N ASN A 526 12.48 5.19 0.54
CA ASN A 526 12.99 6.52 0.94
C ASN A 526 11.94 7.63 1.18
N MET A 527 10.68 7.31 1.50
CA MET A 527 9.62 8.34 1.64
C MET A 527 9.07 8.58 3.06
N ASP A 528 9.61 7.94 4.09
CA ASP A 528 9.33 8.31 5.50
C ASP A 528 10.61 8.77 6.21
N GLN A 529 11.00 10.02 5.97
CA GLN A 529 11.83 10.76 6.90
C GLN A 529 11.13 12.08 7.22
N ASP A 530 10.35 12.06 8.30
CA ASP A 530 10.23 13.22 9.17
C ASP A 530 11.62 13.40 9.81
N GLU A 531 12.35 14.43 9.38
CA GLU A 531 13.52 14.94 10.10
C GLU A 531 13.02 15.66 11.37
N GLU A 532 13.32 15.11 12.55
CA GLU A 532 13.51 15.87 13.79
C GLU A 532 14.99 16.17 14.02
#